data_AF-A0A3C0GBQ9-F1
#
_entry.id   AF-A0A3C0GBQ9-F1
#
_cell.length_a   1.000
_cell.length_b   1.000
_cell.length_c   1.000
_cell.angle_alpha   90.00
_cell.angle_beta   90.00
_cell.angle_gamma   90.00
#
_symmetry.space_group_name_H-M   'P 1'
#
loop_
_entity.id
_entity.type
_entity.pdbx_description
1 polymer ?
#
loop_
_entity_poly.entity_id
_entity_poly.type
_entity_poly.pdbx_seq_one_letter_code
_entity_poly.pdbx_strand_id
1 'polypeptide(L)'
;MGERVNIQYSVDIDELDIEIQRLIKSALIEIQHVVSECNTIDQSNPLTLQNYELFDIIRRKLSKADIIFSDVANILNGYLNYKMNSQDVEQPTHKPVESDDFDELKEKIQNFKDMPIDE
;
A
#
# COMPACT_ATOMS: atom_id res chain seq x y z
N MET A 1 -12.93 -17.73 -14.46
CA MET A 1 -11.79 -17.66 -13.53
C MET A 1 -11.13 -16.31 -13.76
N GLY A 2 -11.22 -15.38 -12.81
CA GLY A 2 -10.60 -14.05 -12.94
C GLY A 2 -9.23 -14.09 -12.27
N GLU A 3 -8.18 -13.97 -13.07
CA GLU A 3 -6.80 -13.92 -12.60
C GLU A 3 -6.59 -12.63 -11.81
N ARG A 4 -6.09 -12.74 -10.57
CA ARG A 4 -5.79 -11.58 -9.72
C ARG A 4 -4.27 -11.37 -9.74
N VAL A 5 -3.85 -10.26 -10.35
CA VAL A 5 -2.44 -9.85 -10.38
C VAL A 5 -2.23 -8.80 -9.29
N ASN A 6 -1.22 -8.98 -8.45
CA ASN A 6 -0.86 -8.00 -7.44
C ASN A 6 0.18 -7.04 -8.06
N ILE A 7 -0.20 -5.76 -8.21
CA ILE A 7 0.67 -4.74 -8.80
C ILE A 7 1.11 -3.81 -7.68
N GLN A 8 2.40 -3.75 -7.43
CA GLN A 8 2.98 -2.78 -6.50
C GLN A 8 3.22 -1.48 -7.24
N TYR A 9 2.54 -0.41 -6.82
CA TYR A 9 2.67 0.93 -7.40
C TYR A 9 3.43 1.82 -6.41
N SER A 10 4.45 2.52 -6.90
CA SER A 10 5.24 3.49 -6.15
C SER A 10 4.91 4.89 -6.65
N VAL A 11 4.65 5.82 -5.73
CA VAL A 11 4.33 7.22 -6.01
C VAL A 11 5.30 8.10 -5.24
N ASP A 12 5.82 9.12 -5.89
CA ASP A 12 6.66 10.12 -5.25
C ASP A 12 5.86 10.86 -4.18
N ILE A 13 6.51 11.13 -3.04
CA ILE A 13 5.81 11.70 -1.88
C ILE A 13 5.21 13.08 -2.18
N ASP A 14 5.81 13.81 -3.12
CA ASP A 14 5.34 15.12 -3.58
C ASP A 14 4.06 15.03 -4.44
N GLU A 15 3.82 13.87 -5.06
CA GLU A 15 2.64 13.60 -5.88
C GLU A 15 1.54 12.83 -5.11
N LEU A 16 1.83 12.44 -3.87
CA LEU A 16 0.97 11.59 -3.05
C LEU A 16 -0.42 12.18 -2.84
N ASP A 17 -0.50 13.48 -2.56
CA ASP A 17 -1.76 14.18 -2.34
C ASP A 17 -2.66 14.13 -3.60
N ILE A 18 -2.07 14.31 -4.77
CA ILE A 18 -2.77 14.25 -6.07
C ILE A 18 -3.28 12.85 -6.31
N GLU A 19 -2.46 11.84 -6.04
CA GLU A 19 -2.83 10.44 -6.24
C GLU A 19 -3.96 10.00 -5.28
N ILE A 20 -3.89 10.36 -4.00
CA ILE A 20 -4.95 10.08 -3.03
C ILE A 20 -6.25 10.75 -3.48
N GLN A 21 -6.21 12.01 -3.92
CA GLN A 21 -7.39 12.70 -4.45
C GLN A 21 -7.97 11.97 -5.68
N ARG A 22 -7.11 11.47 -6.59
CA ARG A 22 -7.52 10.70 -7.76
C ARG A 22 -8.24 9.41 -7.37
N LEU A 23 -7.69 8.66 -6.40
CA LEU A 23 -8.28 7.43 -5.91
C LEU A 23 -9.62 7.68 -5.20
N ILE A 24 -9.69 8.67 -4.31
CA ILE A 24 -10.94 9.07 -3.65
C ILE A 24 -12.00 9.43 -4.68
N LYS A 25 -11.66 10.26 -5.67
CA LYS A 25 -12.57 10.62 -6.75
C LYS A 25 -13.07 9.39 -7.52
N SER A 26 -12.19 8.43 -7.79
CA SER A 26 -12.57 7.18 -8.45
C SER A 26 -13.54 6.35 -7.60
N ALA A 27 -13.31 6.24 -6.29
CA ALA A 27 -14.22 5.54 -5.39
C ALA A 27 -15.59 6.21 -5.31
N LEU A 28 -15.62 7.55 -5.26
CA LEU A 28 -16.87 8.32 -5.24
C LEU A 28 -17.70 8.13 -6.51
N ILE A 29 -17.06 8.01 -7.68
CA ILE A 29 -17.76 7.70 -8.94
C ILE A 29 -18.45 6.33 -8.85
N GLU A 30 -17.79 5.31 -8.31
CA GLU A 30 -18.41 3.99 -8.14
C GLU A 30 -19.56 4.03 -7.14
N ILE A 31 -19.44 4.79 -6.05
CA ILE A 31 -20.54 4.98 -5.09
C ILE A 31 -21.72 5.70 -5.75
N GLN A 32 -21.48 6.73 -6.56
CA GLN A 32 -22.54 7.42 -7.28
C GLN A 32 -23.28 6.46 -8.22
N HIS A 33 -22.56 5.57 -8.92
CA HIS A 33 -23.21 4.53 -9.71
C HIS A 33 -24.06 3.60 -8.83
N VAL A 34 -23.55 3.16 -7.68
CA VAL A 34 -24.33 2.33 -6.73
C VAL A 34 -25.61 3.03 -6.32
N VAL A 35 -25.55 4.30 -5.92
CA VAL A 35 -26.74 5.07 -5.52
C VAL A 35 -27.75 5.13 -6.65
N SER A 36 -27.31 5.37 -7.88
CA SER A 36 -28.18 5.37 -9.06
C SER A 36 -28.86 4.01 -9.28
N GLU A 37 -28.13 2.90 -9.16
CA GLU A 37 -28.71 1.55 -9.28
C GLU A 37 -29.67 1.22 -8.13
N CYS A 38 -29.39 1.66 -6.90
CA CYS A 38 -30.30 1.46 -5.78
C CYS A 38 -31.67 2.13 -6.00
N ASN A 39 -31.69 3.27 -6.71
CA ASN A 39 -32.92 3.99 -7.01
C ASN A 39 -33.78 3.30 -8.09
N THR A 40 -33.26 2.32 -8.83
CA THR A 40 -34.01 1.58 -9.85
C THR A 40 -34.66 0.30 -9.32
N ILE A 41 -34.40 -0.07 -8.06
CA ILE A 41 -34.96 -1.27 -7.42
C ILE A 41 -36.47 -1.11 -7.25
N ASP A 42 -37.24 -2.07 -7.77
CA ASP A 42 -38.67 -2.15 -7.54
C ASP A 42 -38.94 -2.67 -6.12
N GLN A 43 -39.31 -1.75 -5.23
CA GLN A 43 -39.66 -2.07 -3.84
C GLN A 43 -41.06 -2.68 -3.70
N SER A 44 -41.94 -2.49 -4.69
CA SER A 44 -43.30 -3.01 -4.67
C SER A 44 -43.35 -4.50 -5.01
N ASN A 45 -42.40 -4.96 -5.84
CA ASN A 45 -42.22 -6.37 -6.16
C ASN A 45 -40.74 -6.78 -5.99
N PRO A 46 -40.31 -7.08 -4.76
CA PRO A 46 -38.90 -7.37 -4.49
C PRO A 46 -38.40 -8.70 -5.08
N LEU A 47 -39.30 -9.66 -5.29
CA LEU A 47 -38.96 -11.03 -5.71
C LEU A 47 -38.93 -11.19 -7.25
N THR A 48 -38.19 -10.32 -7.92
CA THR A 48 -38.01 -10.35 -9.37
C THR A 48 -36.58 -10.73 -9.75
N LEU A 49 -36.41 -11.38 -10.90
CA LEU A 49 -35.09 -11.66 -11.47
C LEU A 49 -34.29 -10.36 -11.69
N GLN A 50 -34.98 -9.30 -12.14
CA GLN A 50 -34.37 -7.98 -12.35
C GLN A 50 -33.77 -7.42 -11.06
N ASN A 51 -34.49 -7.46 -9.94
CA ASN A 51 -33.95 -7.02 -8.66
C ASN A 51 -32.76 -7.87 -8.20
N TYR A 52 -32.78 -9.18 -8.44
CA TYR A 52 -31.63 -10.05 -8.15
C TYR A 52 -30.38 -9.63 -8.95
N GLU A 53 -30.53 -9.36 -10.25
CA GLU A 53 -29.43 -8.89 -11.10
C GLU A 53 -28.91 -7.52 -10.64
N LEU A 54 -29.80 -6.59 -10.28
CA LEU A 54 -29.44 -5.29 -9.73
C LEU A 54 -28.64 -5.43 -8.43
N PHE A 55 -29.04 -6.32 -7.51
CA PHE A 55 -28.28 -6.56 -6.28
C PHE A 55 -26.86 -7.08 -6.56
N ASP A 56 -26.69 -7.96 -7.55
CA ASP A 56 -25.35 -8.45 -7.90
C ASP A 56 -24.49 -7.36 -8.57
N ILE A 57 -25.10 -6.47 -9.37
CA ILE A 57 -24.42 -5.28 -9.91
C ILE A 57 -23.98 -4.35 -8.78
N ILE A 58 -24.89 -4.00 -7.87
CA ILE A 58 -24.62 -3.13 -6.72
C ILE A 58 -23.50 -3.72 -5.86
N ARG A 59 -23.57 -5.01 -5.53
CA ARG A 59 -22.56 -5.70 -4.72
C ARG A 59 -21.17 -5.65 -5.36
N ARG A 60 -21.08 -5.86 -6.68
CA ARG A 60 -19.80 -5.77 -7.41
C ARG A 60 -19.23 -4.36 -7.43
N LYS A 61 -20.08 -3.34 -7.66
CA LYS A 61 -19.65 -1.93 -7.64
C LYS A 61 -19.20 -1.49 -6.25
N LEU A 62 -19.92 -1.88 -5.20
CA LEU A 62 -19.51 -1.65 -3.81
C LEU A 62 -18.16 -2.31 -3.51
N SER A 63 -17.96 -3.56 -3.93
CA SER A 63 -16.69 -4.25 -3.74
C SER A 63 -15.53 -3.51 -4.43
N LYS A 64 -15.78 -2.91 -5.59
CA LYS A 64 -14.77 -2.11 -6.31
C LYS A 64 -14.44 -0.81 -5.55
N ALA A 65 -15.44 -0.10 -5.04
CA ALA A 65 -15.22 1.09 -4.23
C ALA A 65 -14.44 0.78 -2.94
N ASP A 66 -14.78 -0.33 -2.28
CA ASP A 66 -14.11 -0.80 -1.06
C ASP A 66 -12.63 -1.11 -1.28
N ILE A 67 -12.29 -1.79 -2.39
CA ILE A 67 -10.89 -2.03 -2.78
C ILE A 67 -10.13 -0.71 -2.91
N ILE A 68 -10.70 0.27 -3.62
CA ILE A 68 -10.05 1.58 -3.80
C ILE A 68 -9.85 2.30 -2.46
N PHE A 69 -10.84 2.23 -1.55
CA PHE A 69 -10.68 2.81 -0.22
C PHE A 69 -9.64 2.08 0.64
N SER A 70 -9.56 0.76 0.51
CA SER A 70 -8.50 -0.02 1.15
C SER A 70 -7.11 0.44 0.66
N ASP A 71 -6.96 0.70 -0.64
CA ASP A 71 -5.71 1.19 -1.20
C ASP A 71 -5.36 2.58 -0.64
N VAL A 72 -6.34 3.49 -0.59
CA VAL A 72 -6.17 4.82 0.03
C VAL A 72 -5.76 4.71 1.50
N ALA A 73 -6.40 3.83 2.27
CA ALA A 73 -6.07 3.62 3.67
C ALA A 73 -4.65 3.07 3.85
N ASN A 74 -4.23 2.12 2.99
CA ASN A 74 -2.88 1.57 2.99
C ASN A 74 -1.83 2.64 2.69
N ILE A 75 -2.09 3.50 1.69
CA ILE A 75 -1.22 4.61 1.33
C ILE A 75 -1.09 5.60 2.49
N LEU A 76 -2.22 6.01 3.09
CA LEU A 76 -2.25 6.93 4.23
C LEU A 76 -1.49 6.37 5.44
N ASN A 77 -1.68 5.09 5.76
CA ASN A 77 -0.93 4.43 6.84
C ASN A 77 0.58 4.43 6.56
N GLY A 78 0.99 4.13 5.33
CA GLY A 78 2.39 4.21 4.91
C GLY A 78 2.97 5.62 5.10
N TYR A 79 2.23 6.65 4.70
CA TYR A 79 2.63 8.04 4.86
C TYR A 79 2.71 8.50 6.32
N LEU A 80 1.74 8.11 7.15
CA LEU A 80 1.74 8.43 8.58
C LEU A 80 2.94 7.77 9.27
N ASN A 81 3.20 6.50 8.99
CA ASN A 81 4.38 5.80 9.50
C ASN A 81 5.68 6.47 9.05
N TYR A 82 5.77 6.88 7.77
CA TYR A 82 6.89 7.65 7.28
C TYR A 82 7.07 8.95 8.06
N LYS A 83 6.00 9.74 8.26
CA LYS A 83 6.08 10.99 9.02
C LYS A 83 6.48 10.80 10.48
N MET A 84 5.94 9.78 11.15
CA MET A 84 6.26 9.48 12.54
C MET A 84 7.70 9.03 12.72
N ASN A 85 8.19 8.14 11.85
CA ASN A 85 9.56 7.64 11.91
C ASN A 85 10.59 8.66 11.37
N SER A 86 10.19 9.56 10.47
CA SER A 86 11.06 10.64 9.99
C SER A 86 11.25 11.76 11.02
N GLN A 87 10.38 11.86 12.03
CA GLN A 87 10.57 12.75 13.18
C GLN A 87 11.61 12.22 14.18
N ASP A 88 11.93 10.91 14.15
CA ASP A 88 13.03 10.31 14.91
C ASP A 88 14.37 10.31 14.14
N VAL A 89 14.38 10.75 12.89
CA VAL A 89 15.62 11.02 12.16
C VAL A 89 16.00 12.48 12.37
N GLU A 90 16.40 12.81 13.60
CA GLU A 90 17.60 13.63 13.71
C GLU A 90 18.62 12.99 12.78
N GLN A 91 19.15 13.78 11.84
CA GLN A 91 20.19 13.38 10.89
C GLN A 91 21.09 12.32 11.53
N PRO A 92 21.43 11.21 10.85
CA PRO A 92 22.70 10.59 11.16
C PRO A 92 23.72 11.68 10.85
N THR A 93 24.12 12.41 11.88
CA THR A 93 25.42 13.05 11.92
C THR A 93 26.34 11.95 11.45
N HIS A 94 26.95 12.14 10.28
CA HIS A 94 28.16 11.44 9.92
C HIS A 94 29.16 11.76 11.04
N LYS A 95 29.08 11.02 12.14
CA LYS A 95 30.22 10.83 13.01
C LYS A 95 31.25 10.17 12.08
N PRO A 96 32.42 10.77 11.88
CA PRO A 96 33.50 10.06 11.24
C PRO A 96 33.66 8.76 12.03
N VAL A 97 33.55 7.63 11.36
CA VAL A 97 33.86 6.32 11.94
C VAL A 97 35.26 6.47 12.52
N GLU A 98 35.36 6.46 13.85
CA GLU A 98 36.64 6.43 14.55
C GLU A 98 37.38 5.20 14.04
N SER A 99 38.63 5.44 13.65
CA SER A 99 39.55 4.55 12.94
C SER A 99 39.85 3.22 13.62
N ASP A 100 39.31 2.97 14.81
CA ASP A 100 39.71 1.87 15.68
C ASP A 100 39.10 0.52 15.23
N ASP A 101 37.91 0.52 14.62
CA ASP A 101 37.26 -0.69 14.12
C ASP A 101 37.99 -1.32 12.91
N PHE A 102 38.73 -0.51 12.15
CA PHE A 102 39.37 -0.98 10.92
C PHE A 102 40.64 -1.80 11.18
N ASP A 103 41.35 -1.50 12.27
CA ASP A 103 42.55 -2.23 12.66
C ASP A 103 42.19 -3.57 13.33
N GLU A 104 41.12 -3.61 14.12
CA GLU A 104 40.60 -4.85 14.70
C GLU A 104 40.09 -5.82 13.63
N LEU A 105 39.47 -5.29 12.56
CA LEU A 105 39.00 -6.09 11.43
C LEU A 105 40.15 -6.64 10.58
N LYS A 106 41.24 -5.88 10.40
CA LYS A 106 42.46 -6.35 9.73
C LYS A 106 43.12 -7.49 10.49
N GLU A 107 43.18 -7.40 11.81
CA GLU A 107 43.78 -8.43 12.66
C GLU A 107 42.98 -9.74 12.57
N LYS A 108 41.65 -9.67 12.60
CA LYS A 108 40.77 -10.84 12.43
C LYS A 108 40.91 -11.51 11.06
N ILE A 109 41.07 -10.72 9.99
CA ILE A 109 41.27 -11.26 8.63
C ILE A 109 42.64 -11.93 8.48
N GLN A 110 43.67 -11.37 9.10
CA GLN A 110 45.02 -11.96 9.06
C GLN A 110 45.06 -13.28 9.82
N ASN A 111 44.46 -13.34 11.01
CA ASN A 111 44.34 -14.57 11.80
C ASN A 111 43.59 -15.69 11.06
N PHE A 112 42.64 -15.33 10.18
CA PHE A 112 41.91 -16.30 9.35
C PHE A 112 42.74 -16.85 8.18
N LYS A 113 43.70 -16.07 7.66
CA LYS A 113 44.59 -16.52 6.58
C LYS A 113 45.72 -17.41 7.06
N ASP A 114 46.14 -17.22 8.31
CA ASP A 114 47.25 -17.97 8.91
C ASP A 114 46.79 -19.27 9.60
N MET A 115 45.49 -19.60 9.52
CA MET A 115 44.95 -20.85 10.02
C MET A 115 45.24 -21.99 9.03
N PRO A 116 46.01 -23.03 9.40
CA PRO A 116 46.24 -24.17 8.53
C PRO A 116 44.92 -24.87 8.27
N ILE A 117 44.60 -25.06 6.99
CA ILE A 117 43.52 -25.94 6.57
C ILE A 117 44.08 -27.36 6.76
N ASP A 118 43.72 -28.01 7.86
CA ASP A 118 43.99 -29.44 8.02
C ASP A 118 43.25 -30.19 6.90
N GLU A 119 44.01 -30.86 6.03
CA GLU A 119 43.52 -31.82 5.01
C GLU A 119 42.93 -33.09 5.65
#